data_AF-A0A9E5WM42-F1
#
_entry.id   AF-A0A9E5WM42-F1
#
_cell.length_a   1.000
_cell.length_b   1.000
_cell.length_c   1.000
_cell.angle_alpha   90.00
_cell.angle_beta   90.00
_cell.angle_gamma   90.00
#
_symmetry.space_group_name_H-M   'P 1'
#
loop_
_entity.id
_entity.type
_entity.pdbx_description
1 polymer ?
#
loop_
_entity_poly.entity_id
_entity_poly.type
_entity_poly.pdbx_seq_one_letter_code
_entity_poly.pdbx_strand_id
1 'polypeptide(L)'
;MITIPNNRANQIAAVRIIFGLIWLIDAQFKWRPAFIDGLATYLSGAMDGQPILIQDWIRFWVDVINVNPTVFAYLVATSEAALALALIFGVFSNLAYLGGAILAFIIWSTAEGFGGPYVSGATDIGAAIIYVFVFALLFLTRAGLHFGLDHWLGKILGRYAFLASGRVD
;
A
#
# COMPACT_ATOMS: atom_id res chain seq x y z
N MET A 1 25.19 -15.86 4.22
CA MET A 1 23.78 -16.18 3.90
C MET A 1 23.12 -16.59 5.20
N ILE A 2 22.25 -15.76 5.78
CA ILE A 2 21.57 -16.10 7.04
C ILE A 2 20.40 -17.02 6.68
N THR A 3 20.51 -18.32 7.00
CA THR A 3 19.41 -19.27 6.86
C THR A 3 18.38 -19.01 7.94
N ILE A 4 17.22 -18.48 7.56
CA ILE A 4 16.09 -18.27 8.47
C ILE A 4 15.53 -19.65 8.85
N PRO A 5 15.41 -20.00 10.14
CA PRO A 5 14.76 -21.25 10.56
C PRO A 5 13.35 -21.38 9.97
N ASN A 6 12.94 -22.57 9.55
CA ASN A 6 11.67 -22.81 8.85
C ASN A 6 10.44 -22.16 9.53
N ASN A 7 10.41 -22.12 10.87
CA ASN A 7 9.33 -21.48 11.61
C ASN A 7 9.22 -19.97 11.36
N ARG A 8 10.36 -19.26 11.23
CA ARG A 8 10.38 -17.83 10.95
C ARG A 8 10.02 -17.52 9.49
N ALA A 9 10.46 -18.35 8.54
CA ALA A 9 10.05 -18.22 7.14
C ALA A 9 8.52 -18.36 6.97
N ASN A 10 7.92 -19.33 7.66
CA ASN A 10 6.47 -19.52 7.68
C ASN A 10 5.74 -18.32 8.32
N GLN A 11 6.30 -17.75 9.40
CA GLN A 11 5.74 -16.55 10.04
C GLN A 11 5.78 -15.33 9.12
N ILE A 12 6.90 -15.11 8.41
CA ILE A 12 7.03 -14.02 7.43
C ILE A 12 5.98 -14.17 6.31
N ALA A 13 5.82 -15.39 5.79
CA ALA A 13 4.78 -15.67 4.80
C ALA A 13 3.37 -15.39 5.33
N ALA A 14 3.07 -15.82 6.56
CA ALA A 14 1.77 -15.59 7.20
C ALA A 14 1.49 -14.08 7.35
N VAL A 15 2.46 -13.28 7.80
CA VAL A 15 2.32 -11.83 7.90
C VAL A 15 1.99 -11.21 6.54
N ARG A 16 2.73 -11.57 5.48
CA ARG A 16 2.48 -11.09 4.11
C ARG A 16 1.06 -11.41 3.65
N ILE A 17 0.61 -12.65 3.86
CA ILE A 17 -0.72 -13.12 3.43
C ILE A 17 -1.83 -12.43 4.23
N ILE A 18 -1.72 -12.36 5.56
CA ILE A 18 -2.71 -11.69 6.41
C ILE A 18 -2.80 -10.21 6.05
N PHE A 19 -1.66 -9.55 5.83
CA PHE A 19 -1.64 -8.16 5.39
C PHE A 19 -2.31 -7.99 4.02
N GLY A 20 -2.07 -8.91 3.09
CA GLY A 20 -2.77 -8.94 1.80
C GLY A 20 -4.29 -9.12 1.94
N LEU A 21 -4.76 -9.94 2.88
CA LEU A 21 -6.20 -10.10 3.16
C LEU A 21 -6.81 -8.81 3.73
N ILE A 22 -6.09 -8.09 4.58
CA ILE A 22 -6.53 -6.77 5.10
C ILE A 22 -6.67 -5.78 3.94
N TRP A 23 -5.66 -5.70 3.06
CA TRP A 23 -5.73 -4.88 1.85
C TRP A 23 -6.87 -5.31 0.91
N LEU A 24 -7.18 -6.60 0.82
CA LEU A 24 -8.29 -7.09 -0.01
C LEU A 24 -9.65 -6.59 0.52
N ILE A 25 -9.82 -6.55 1.84
CA ILE A 25 -11.02 -6.01 2.48
C ILE A 25 -11.12 -4.50 2.23
N ASP A 26 -10.03 -3.74 2.38
CA ASP A 26 -10.02 -2.30 2.08
C ASP A 26 -10.31 -2.02 0.59
N ALA A 27 -9.64 -2.76 -0.31
CA ALA A 27 -9.87 -2.68 -1.75
C ALA A 27 -11.34 -2.93 -2.10
N GLN A 28 -12.00 -3.91 -1.45
CA GLN A 28 -13.43 -4.15 -1.63
C GLN A 28 -14.25 -2.89 -1.33
N PHE A 29 -13.92 -2.12 -0.30
CA PHE A 29 -14.62 -0.88 0.01
C PHE A 29 -14.43 0.18 -1.07
N LYS A 30 -13.28 0.23 -1.76
CA LYS A 30 -13.07 1.17 -2.87
C LYS A 30 -13.98 0.91 -4.07
N TRP A 31 -14.45 -0.33 -4.25
CA TRP A 31 -15.41 -0.67 -5.30
C TRP A 31 -16.86 -0.25 -4.98
N ARG A 32 -17.13 0.34 -3.81
CA ARG A 32 -18.46 0.83 -3.46
C ARG A 32 -18.76 2.17 -4.17
N PRO A 33 -20.01 2.40 -4.62
CA PRO A 33 -20.40 3.67 -5.23
C PRO A 33 -20.04 4.89 -4.36
N ALA A 34 -20.20 4.77 -3.04
CA ALA A 34 -19.85 5.83 -2.10
C ALA A 34 -18.38 6.30 -2.20
N PHE A 35 -17.45 5.40 -2.53
CA PHE A 35 -16.05 5.78 -2.76
C PHE A 35 -15.85 6.32 -4.18
N ILE A 36 -16.39 5.63 -5.19
CA ILE A 36 -16.23 6.00 -6.60
C ILE A 36 -16.77 7.40 -6.89
N ASP A 37 -17.96 7.72 -6.36
CA ASP A 37 -18.60 9.01 -6.55
C ASP A 37 -18.09 10.06 -5.53
N GLY A 38 -17.46 9.61 -4.44
CA GLY A 38 -17.13 10.44 -3.28
C GLY A 38 -15.63 10.76 -3.10
N LEU A 39 -14.72 10.22 -3.92
CA LEU A 39 -13.27 10.33 -3.71
C LEU A 39 -12.79 11.79 -3.52
N ALA A 40 -13.18 12.70 -4.42
CA ALA A 40 -12.74 14.09 -4.37
C ALA A 40 -13.28 14.82 -3.13
N THR A 41 -14.53 14.56 -2.77
CA THR A 41 -15.17 15.12 -1.57
C THR A 41 -14.50 14.58 -0.30
N TYR A 42 -14.22 13.29 -0.26
CA TYR A 42 -13.52 12.64 0.86
C TYR A 42 -12.15 13.28 1.11
N LEU A 43 -11.34 13.45 0.06
CA LEU A 43 -10.02 14.11 0.17
C LEU A 43 -10.13 15.59 0.51
N SER A 44 -11.12 16.29 -0.03
CA SER A 44 -11.34 17.71 0.30
C SER A 44 -11.70 17.90 1.77
N GLY A 45 -12.46 16.96 2.35
CA GLY A 45 -12.79 16.95 3.78
C GLY A 45 -11.56 16.80 4.69
N ALA A 46 -10.49 16.14 4.22
CA ALA A 46 -9.26 15.96 4.99
C ALA A 46 -8.50 17.29 5.23
N MET A 47 -8.85 18.36 4.53
CA MET A 47 -8.26 19.69 4.72
C MET A 47 -8.77 20.42 5.97
N ASP A 48 -9.93 20.02 6.51
CA ASP A 48 -10.56 20.76 7.61
C ASP A 48 -9.68 20.73 8.88
N GLY A 49 -9.51 21.90 9.50
CA GLY A 49 -8.64 22.08 10.67
C GLY A 49 -7.14 21.87 10.44
N GLN A 50 -6.69 21.60 9.20
CA GLN A 50 -5.28 21.39 8.89
C GLN A 50 -4.50 22.71 8.81
N PRO A 51 -3.17 22.72 9.03
CA PRO A 51 -2.31 23.85 8.74
C PRO A 51 -2.27 24.14 7.23
N ILE A 52 -2.01 25.41 6.86
CA ILE A 52 -2.07 25.85 5.46
C ILE A 52 -1.20 25.03 4.50
N LEU A 53 0.00 24.63 4.92
CA LEU A 53 0.90 23.81 4.09
C LEU A 53 0.31 22.43 3.77
N ILE A 54 -0.44 21.84 4.70
CA ILE A 54 -1.08 20.54 4.50
C ILE A 54 -2.33 20.71 3.64
N GLN A 55 -3.09 21.78 3.85
CA GLN A 55 -4.20 22.12 2.97
C GLN A 55 -3.74 22.32 1.52
N ASP A 56 -2.64 23.03 1.29
CA ASP A 56 -2.09 23.28 -0.06
C ASP A 56 -1.63 21.97 -0.71
N TRP A 57 -0.98 21.09 0.04
CA TRP A 57 -0.59 19.76 -0.43
C TRP A 57 -1.80 18.90 -0.82
N ILE A 58 -2.83 18.84 0.03
CA ILE A 58 -4.05 18.08 -0.26
C ILE A 58 -4.79 18.70 -1.44
N ARG A 59 -4.88 20.03 -1.51
CA ARG A 59 -5.53 20.76 -2.61
C ARG A 59 -4.89 20.45 -3.95
N PHE A 60 -3.57 20.39 -4.03
CA PHE A 60 -2.87 19.96 -5.24
C PHE A 60 -3.36 18.58 -5.73
N TRP A 61 -3.49 17.60 -4.82
CA TRP A 61 -3.99 16.27 -5.18
C TRP A 61 -5.47 16.27 -5.55
N VAL A 62 -6.29 17.06 -4.85
CA VAL A 62 -7.70 17.26 -5.21
C VAL A 62 -7.84 17.83 -6.62
N ASP A 63 -7.02 18.81 -6.99
CA ASP A 63 -7.02 19.40 -8.33
C ASP A 63 -6.61 18.37 -9.41
N VAL A 64 -5.60 17.53 -9.12
CA VAL A 64 -5.22 16.41 -10.00
C VAL A 64 -6.37 15.42 -10.19
N ILE A 65 -7.05 15.03 -9.10
CA ILE A 65 -8.16 14.09 -9.13
C ILE A 65 -9.37 14.68 -9.88
N ASN A 66 -9.62 15.98 -9.71
CA ASN A 66 -10.72 16.69 -10.35
C ASN A 66 -10.62 16.76 -11.89
N VAL A 67 -9.47 16.42 -12.48
CA VAL A 67 -9.37 16.20 -13.93
C VAL A 67 -10.33 15.08 -14.38
N ASN A 68 -10.42 13.99 -13.61
CA ASN A 68 -11.41 12.94 -13.80
C ASN A 68 -11.58 12.08 -12.53
N PRO A 69 -12.48 12.48 -11.61
CA PRO A 69 -12.61 11.82 -10.30
C PRO A 69 -12.92 10.33 -10.40
N THR A 70 -13.79 9.94 -11.33
CA THR A 70 -14.21 8.56 -11.52
C THR A 70 -13.03 7.68 -11.97
N VAL A 71 -12.21 8.15 -12.91
CA VAL A 71 -11.02 7.40 -13.36
C VAL A 71 -10.01 7.23 -12.21
N PHE A 72 -9.77 8.29 -11.43
CA PHE A 72 -8.87 8.19 -10.27
C PHE A 72 -9.41 7.25 -9.20
N ALA A 73 -10.73 7.23 -8.96
CA ALA A 73 -11.32 6.31 -8.00
C ALA A 73 -11.17 4.84 -8.44
N TYR A 74 -11.39 4.53 -9.73
CA TYR A 74 -11.11 3.21 -10.26
C TYR A 74 -9.62 2.86 -10.27
N LEU A 75 -8.73 3.83 -10.49
CA LEU A 75 -7.29 3.63 -10.42
C LEU A 75 -6.87 3.22 -9.00
N VAL A 76 -7.39 3.90 -7.96
CA VAL A 76 -7.16 3.53 -6.56
C VAL A 76 -7.71 2.12 -6.29
N ALA A 77 -8.99 1.88 -6.60
CA ALA A 77 -9.65 0.59 -6.35
C ALA A 77 -8.92 -0.59 -7.03
N THR A 78 -8.45 -0.39 -8.26
CA THR A 78 -7.70 -1.41 -9.02
C THR A 78 -6.28 -1.59 -8.45
N SER A 79 -5.61 -0.51 -8.06
CA SER A 79 -4.27 -0.57 -7.48
C SER A 79 -4.26 -1.32 -6.15
N GLU A 80 -5.23 -1.04 -5.27
CA GLU A 80 -5.36 -1.74 -3.99
C GLU A 80 -5.72 -3.21 -4.16
N ALA A 81 -6.62 -3.53 -5.10
CA ALA A 81 -6.96 -4.91 -5.42
C ALA A 81 -5.76 -5.69 -5.98
N ALA A 82 -5.01 -5.10 -6.92
CA ALA A 82 -3.81 -5.70 -7.47
C ALA A 82 -2.73 -5.91 -6.40
N LEU A 83 -2.54 -4.93 -5.52
CA LEU A 83 -1.61 -5.00 -4.39
C LEU A 83 -2.00 -6.12 -3.42
N ALA A 84 -3.28 -6.22 -3.06
CA ALA A 84 -3.80 -7.28 -2.19
C ALA A 84 -3.53 -8.67 -2.77
N LEU A 85 -3.83 -8.89 -4.06
CA LEU A 85 -3.57 -10.16 -4.73
C LEU A 85 -2.06 -10.45 -4.81
N ALA A 86 -1.24 -9.44 -5.10
CA ALA A 86 0.22 -9.59 -5.13
C ALA A 86 0.79 -10.01 -3.76
N LEU A 87 0.26 -9.45 -2.67
CA LEU A 87 0.62 -9.81 -1.30
C LEU A 87 0.20 -11.24 -0.94
N ILE A 88 -1.03 -11.63 -1.25
CA ILE A 88 -1.55 -12.97 -0.93
C ILE A 88 -0.72 -14.03 -1.65
N PHE A 89 -0.57 -13.90 -2.97
CA PHE A 89 0.12 -14.92 -3.78
C PHE A 89 1.65 -14.79 -3.77
N GLY A 90 2.20 -13.69 -3.27
CA GLY A 90 3.63 -13.40 -3.30
C GLY A 90 4.16 -13.37 -4.74
N VAL A 91 3.55 -12.53 -5.58
CA VAL A 91 3.87 -12.36 -7.00
C VAL A 91 4.35 -10.93 -7.27
N PHE A 92 5.50 -10.79 -7.93
CA PHE A 92 6.17 -9.50 -8.14
C PHE A 92 6.36 -8.73 -6.83
N SER A 93 6.76 -9.43 -5.77
CA SER A 93 6.58 -8.89 -4.42
C SER A 93 7.41 -7.64 -4.16
N ASN A 94 8.63 -7.53 -4.68
CA ASN A 94 9.42 -6.30 -4.53
C ASN A 94 8.75 -5.10 -5.20
N LEU A 95 8.20 -5.29 -6.41
CA LEU A 95 7.41 -4.25 -7.07
C LEU A 95 6.16 -3.90 -6.24
N ALA A 96 5.45 -4.90 -5.72
CA ALA A 96 4.28 -4.70 -4.88
C ALA A 96 4.62 -3.99 -3.56
N TYR A 97 5.76 -4.29 -2.94
CA TYR A 97 6.18 -3.65 -1.69
C TYR A 97 6.60 -2.20 -1.93
N LEU A 98 7.33 -1.91 -3.00
CA LEU A 98 7.69 -0.54 -3.37
C LEU A 98 6.45 0.28 -3.75
N GLY A 99 5.59 -0.27 -4.61
CA GLY A 99 4.34 0.37 -5.02
C GLY A 99 3.38 0.57 -3.86
N GLY A 100 3.23 -0.44 -2.99
CA GLY A 100 2.41 -0.38 -1.79
C GLY A 100 2.93 0.63 -0.78
N ALA A 101 4.24 0.75 -0.59
CA ALA A 101 4.84 1.79 0.25
C ALA A 101 4.56 3.20 -0.29
N ILE A 102 4.67 3.41 -1.61
CA ILE A 102 4.34 4.68 -2.25
C ILE A 102 2.84 4.99 -2.09
N LEU A 103 1.97 4.02 -2.35
CA LEU A 103 0.52 4.16 -2.22
C LEU A 103 0.13 4.52 -0.78
N ALA A 104 0.66 3.79 0.20
CA ALA A 104 0.43 4.05 1.62
C ALA A 104 0.93 5.44 2.03
N PHE A 105 2.10 5.86 1.53
CA PHE A 105 2.60 7.21 1.78
C PHE A 105 1.70 8.30 1.18
N ILE A 106 1.20 8.09 -0.04
CA ILE A 106 0.24 9.02 -0.67
C ILE A 106 -1.03 9.11 0.17
N ILE A 107 -1.62 7.99 0.58
CA ILE A 107 -2.82 7.95 1.45
C ILE A 107 -2.55 8.70 2.75
N TRP A 108 -1.44 8.41 3.42
CA TRP A 108 -1.06 9.06 4.67
C TRP A 108 -0.91 10.58 4.51
N SER A 109 -0.21 11.03 3.47
CA SER A 109 0.04 12.46 3.23
C SER A 109 -1.20 13.23 2.75
N THR A 110 -2.24 12.53 2.26
CA THR A 110 -3.43 13.14 1.67
C THR A 110 -4.67 12.91 2.53
N ALA A 111 -5.28 11.73 2.42
CA ALA A 111 -6.50 11.36 3.14
C ALA A 111 -6.35 11.38 4.67
N GLU A 112 -5.15 11.09 5.18
CA GLU A 112 -4.86 11.17 6.62
C GLU A 112 -4.17 12.49 7.02
N GLY A 113 -3.85 13.36 6.06
CA GLY A 113 -3.23 14.67 6.31
C GLY A 113 -1.97 14.62 7.17
N PHE A 114 -1.07 13.65 6.94
CA PHE A 114 0.12 13.36 7.75
C PHE A 114 -0.16 12.88 9.18
N GLY A 115 -1.41 12.59 9.53
CA GLY A 115 -1.83 12.13 10.86
C GLY A 115 -1.43 13.06 12.01
N GLY A 116 -1.11 14.33 11.74
CA GLY A 116 -0.61 15.17 12.82
C GLY A 116 -1.70 15.63 13.78
N PRO A 117 -1.31 16.03 15.00
CA PRO A 117 -2.23 16.54 16.00
C PRO A 117 -2.56 18.02 15.75
N TYR A 118 -3.03 18.35 14.55
CA TYR A 118 -3.23 19.74 14.12
C TYR A 118 -4.52 20.36 14.64
N VAL A 119 -5.42 19.52 15.14
CA VAL A 119 -6.67 19.92 15.80
C VAL A 119 -6.69 19.40 17.23
N SER A 120 -7.42 20.10 18.10
CA SER A 120 -7.58 19.71 19.50
C SER A 120 -8.19 18.30 19.59
N GLY A 121 -7.55 17.42 20.38
CA GLY A 121 -8.00 16.05 20.59
C GLY A 121 -7.49 15.03 19.57
N ALA A 122 -6.70 15.44 18.57
CA ALA A 122 -6.03 14.50 17.67
C ALA A 122 -4.87 13.78 18.39
N THR A 123 -4.88 12.44 18.33
CA THR A 123 -3.90 11.58 19.01
C THR A 123 -3.33 10.47 18.13
N ASP A 124 -3.74 10.39 16.87
CA ASP A 124 -3.38 9.30 15.94
C ASP A 124 -2.47 9.84 14.84
N ILE A 125 -1.33 9.20 14.61
CA ILE A 125 -0.33 9.52 13.57
C ILE A 125 -0.70 9.01 12.17
N GLY A 126 -1.86 8.36 12.04
CA GLY A 126 -2.35 7.76 10.81
C GLY A 126 -1.94 6.30 10.68
N ALA A 127 -2.83 5.48 10.10
CA ALA A 127 -2.58 4.07 9.91
C ALA A 127 -1.65 3.81 8.72
N ALA A 128 -1.76 4.61 7.66
CA ALA A 128 -1.08 4.34 6.40
C ALA A 128 0.45 4.51 6.50
N ILE A 129 0.97 5.37 7.39
CA ILE A 129 2.43 5.45 7.62
C ILE A 129 3.00 4.15 8.21
N ILE A 130 2.22 3.43 9.03
CA ILE A 130 2.63 2.13 9.58
C ILE A 130 2.78 1.12 8.45
N TYR A 131 1.90 1.17 7.44
CA TYR A 131 1.96 0.28 6.27
C TYR A 131 3.22 0.48 5.45
N VAL A 132 3.76 1.70 5.35
CA VAL A 132 5.06 1.96 4.70
C VAL A 132 6.17 1.13 5.36
N PHE A 133 6.20 1.07 6.70
CA PHE A 133 7.18 0.27 7.43
C PHE A 133 6.91 -1.24 7.29
N VAL A 134 5.65 -1.67 7.25
CA VAL A 134 5.31 -3.08 6.97
C VAL A 134 5.84 -3.48 5.60
N PHE A 135 5.61 -2.68 4.56
CA PHE A 135 6.15 -2.94 3.23
C PHE A 135 7.68 -2.96 3.21
N ALA A 136 8.34 -2.04 3.91
CA ALA A 136 9.80 -2.06 4.04
C ALA A 136 10.31 -3.35 4.70
N LEU A 137 9.64 -3.82 5.76
CA LEU A 137 9.99 -5.09 6.43
C LEU A 137 9.73 -6.31 5.52
N LEU A 138 8.62 -6.34 4.79
CA LEU A 138 8.34 -7.40 3.81
C LEU A 138 9.39 -7.44 2.70
N PHE A 139 9.85 -6.28 2.24
CA PHE A 139 10.94 -6.15 1.27
C PHE A 139 12.27 -6.67 1.83
N LEU A 140 12.67 -6.18 3.01
CA LEU A 140 13.94 -6.56 3.66
C LEU A 140 14.00 -8.05 3.99
N THR A 141 12.85 -8.66 4.31
CA THR A 141 12.75 -10.09 4.62
C THR A 141 12.57 -10.97 3.38
N ARG A 142 12.49 -10.38 2.18
CA ARG A 142 12.23 -11.10 0.91
C ARG A 142 10.99 -11.99 1.02
N ALA A 143 9.94 -11.46 1.64
CA ALA A 143 8.80 -12.26 2.10
C ALA A 143 8.10 -13.03 0.97
N GLY A 144 8.16 -12.58 -0.28
CA GLY A 144 7.60 -13.29 -1.44
C GLY A 144 8.23 -14.66 -1.73
N LEU A 145 9.45 -14.93 -1.26
CA LEU A 145 10.07 -16.26 -1.42
C LEU A 145 9.42 -17.35 -0.56
N HIS A 146 8.70 -16.97 0.50
CA HIS A 146 8.14 -17.89 1.48
C HIS A 146 6.65 -18.13 1.19
N PHE A 147 6.27 -19.32 0.73
CA PHE A 147 4.90 -19.62 0.25
C PHE A 147 4.36 -18.60 -0.79
N GLY A 148 5.25 -18.02 -1.60
CA GLY A 148 4.86 -17.13 -2.69
C GLY A 148 5.34 -17.65 -4.04
N LEU A 149 4.70 -17.17 -5.10
CA LEU A 149 5.04 -17.52 -6.48
C LEU A 149 6.41 -16.95 -6.92
N ASP A 150 6.94 -15.96 -6.20
CA ASP A 150 8.25 -15.36 -6.47
C ASP A 150 9.41 -16.34 -6.45
N HIS A 151 9.32 -17.45 -5.70
CA HIS A 151 10.35 -18.51 -5.75
C HIS A 151 10.53 -19.09 -7.17
N TRP A 152 9.43 -19.14 -7.94
CA TRP A 152 9.41 -19.60 -9.33
C TRP A 152 9.69 -18.45 -10.30
N LEU A 153 9.06 -17.29 -10.06
CA LEU A 153 9.20 -16.12 -10.92
C LEU A 153 10.63 -15.58 -10.94
N GLY A 154 11.36 -15.62 -9.81
CA GLY A 154 12.76 -15.20 -9.77
C GLY A 154 13.65 -15.99 -10.75
N LYS A 155 13.32 -17.26 -11.01
CA LYS A 155 14.01 -18.08 -12.02
C LYS A 155 13.62 -17.68 -13.44
N ILE A 156 12.32 -17.48 -13.68
CA ILE A 156 11.75 -17.12 -14.99
C ILE A 156 12.22 -15.73 -15.45
N LEU A 157 12.19 -14.74 -14.54
CA LEU A 157 12.45 -13.34 -14.85
C LEU A 157 13.93 -13.03 -15.16
N GLY A 158 14.84 -13.97 -14.89
CA GLY A 158 16.23 -13.82 -15.23
C GLY A 158 16.87 -12.61 -14.55
N ARG A 159 17.35 -11.65 -15.37
CA ARG A 159 17.90 -10.37 -14.91
C ARG A 159 16.88 -9.47 -14.19
N TYR A 160 15.59 -9.70 -14.39
CA TYR A 160 14.50 -8.93 -13.75
C TYR A 160 13.98 -9.58 -12.48
N ALA A 161 14.68 -10.57 -11.92
CA ALA A 161 14.30 -11.24 -10.67
C ALA A 161 14.14 -10.28 -9.49
N PHE A 162 14.74 -9.08 -9.54
CA PHE A 162 14.52 -8.02 -8.57
C PHE A 162 13.07 -7.54 -8.48
N LEU A 163 12.27 -7.66 -9.55
CA LEU A 163 10.85 -7.30 -9.51
C LEU A 163 10.04 -8.30 -8.66
N ALA A 164 10.48 -9.56 -8.65
CA ALA A 164 10.12 -10.56 -7.65
C ALA A 164 11.02 -10.39 -6.41
N SER A 165 11.01 -11.34 -5.48
CA SER A 165 11.84 -11.29 -4.27
C SER A 165 13.32 -11.67 -4.51
N GLY A 166 13.86 -11.47 -5.72
CA GLY A 166 15.22 -11.83 -6.14
C GLY A 166 15.39 -13.31 -6.51
N ARG A 167 16.64 -13.72 -6.76
CA ARG A 167 16.99 -15.13 -7.03
C ARG A 167 17.32 -15.90 -5.75
N VAL A 168 16.95 -17.17 -5.74
CA VAL A 168 17.46 -18.16 -4.78
C VAL A 168 18.40 -19.03 -5.60
N ASP A 169 19.66 -18.61 -5.63
CA ASP A 169 20.75 -19.38 -6.25
C ASP A 169 21.13 -20.55 -5.32
#